data_AF-A0A2U1S398-F1
#
_entry.id   AF-A0A2U1S398-F1
#
_cell.length_a   1.000
_cell.length_b   1.000
_cell.length_c   1.000
_cell.angle_alpha   90.00
_cell.angle_beta   90.00
_cell.angle_gamma   90.00
#
_symmetry.space_group_name_H-M   'P 1'
#
loop_
_entity.id
_entity.type
_entity.pdbx_description
1 polymer ?
#
loop_
_entity_poly.entity_id
_entity_poly.type
_entity_poly.pdbx_seq_one_letter_code
_entity_poly.pdbx_strand_id
1 'polypeptide(L)'
;MNSTHRSLSKAWQFGLKLVVSVALLILLLSRTDLQAIGTIFRSLHISIFFGSILLYLVAQLLSTIRWRCLLRAEHIHLPIWRLILLYYEGMFFSLMLPTAIGGDLVRGYHVSRMTERREASLASILVERISGFVALAI
;
A
#
# COMPACT_ATOMS: atom_id res chain seq x y z
N MET A 1 19.34 -32.13 16.89
CA MET A 1 19.78 -31.03 17.78
C MET A 1 20.50 -29.97 16.93
N ASN A 2 19.79 -29.11 16.18
CA ASN A 2 20.43 -28.13 15.26
C ASN A 2 19.55 -26.92 14.85
N SER A 3 18.56 -26.54 15.67
CA SER A 3 17.62 -25.44 15.37
C SER A 3 17.99 -24.08 15.96
N THR A 4 19.01 -24.00 16.83
CA THR A 4 19.33 -22.80 17.63
C THR A 4 20.23 -21.78 16.90
N HIS A 5 21.05 -22.17 15.92
CA HIS A 5 22.00 -21.26 15.26
C HIS A 5 21.40 -20.35 14.18
N ARG A 6 20.21 -20.67 13.61
CA ARG A 6 19.57 -19.86 12.54
C ARG A 6 18.79 -18.64 13.07
N SER A 7 18.45 -18.60 14.35
CA SER A 7 17.71 -17.49 14.98
C SER A 7 18.63 -16.30 15.30
N LEU A 8 19.84 -16.59 15.79
CA LEU A 8 20.86 -15.59 16.15
C LEU A 8 21.30 -14.71 14.96
N SER A 9 21.46 -15.28 13.77
CA SER A 9 21.85 -14.52 12.57
C SER A 9 20.75 -13.58 12.06
N LYS A 10 19.48 -13.97 12.21
CA LYS A 10 18.33 -13.13 11.82
C LYS A 10 18.11 -11.98 12.83
N ALA A 11 18.31 -12.23 14.11
CA ALA A 11 18.23 -11.20 15.16
C ALA A 11 19.30 -10.11 14.97
N TRP A 12 20.54 -10.50 14.63
CA TRP A 12 21.62 -9.57 14.29
C TRP A 12 21.29 -8.69 13.07
N GLN A 13 20.77 -9.29 12.00
CA GLN A 13 20.35 -8.55 10.80
C GLN A 13 19.21 -7.57 11.10
N PHE A 14 18.26 -7.95 11.95
CA PHE A 14 17.19 -7.06 12.40
C PHE A 14 17.75 -5.89 13.20
N GLY A 15 18.63 -6.16 14.17
CA GLY A 15 19.30 -5.13 14.98
C GLY A 15 20.11 -4.15 14.12
N LEU A 16 20.89 -4.65 13.16
CA LEU A 16 21.67 -3.82 12.24
C LEU A 16 20.75 -2.92 11.39
N LYS A 17 19.67 -3.47 10.82
CA LYS A 17 18.69 -2.67 10.08
C LYS A 17 18.05 -1.59 10.94
N LEU A 18 17.71 -1.92 12.18
CA LEU A 18 17.11 -0.98 13.13
C LEU A 18 18.08 0.17 13.44
N VAL A 19 19.35 -0.15 13.73
CA VAL A 19 20.41 0.84 13.96
C VAL A 19 20.62 1.73 12.73
N VAL A 20 20.71 1.15 11.53
CA VAL A 20 20.86 1.91 10.29
C VAL A 20 19.66 2.81 10.03
N SER A 21 18.42 2.30 10.20
CA SER A 21 17.20 3.10 10.06
C SER A 21 17.13 4.24 11.06
N VAL A 22 17.46 3.99 12.32
CA VAL A 22 17.49 5.03 13.38
C VAL A 22 18.59 6.05 13.11
N ALA A 23 19.80 5.61 12.72
CA ALA A 23 20.90 6.50 12.39
C ALA A 23 20.57 7.41 11.20
N LEU A 24 19.91 6.86 10.16
CA LEU A 24 19.43 7.65 9.02
C LEU A 24 18.35 8.65 9.44
N LEU A 25 17.41 8.25 10.31
CA LEU A 25 16.39 9.16 10.86
C LEU A 25 17.04 10.30 11.66
N ILE A 26 18.01 10.00 12.52
CA ILE A 26 18.74 11.02 13.30
C ILE A 26 19.52 11.93 12.38
N LEU A 27 20.22 11.40 11.36
CA LEU A 27 20.93 12.21 10.38
C LEU A 27 19.97 13.13 9.62
N LEU A 28 18.82 12.62 9.17
CA LEU A 28 17.80 13.41 8.48
C LEU A 28 17.28 14.53 9.38
N LEU A 29 16.91 14.22 10.62
CA LEU A 29 16.41 15.21 11.59
C LEU A 29 17.49 16.22 11.99
N SER A 30 18.76 15.82 12.08
CA SER A 30 19.87 16.74 12.38
C SER A 30 20.17 17.71 11.22
N ARG A 31 19.86 17.30 9.98
CA ARG A 31 19.99 18.13 8.78
C ARG A 31 18.74 18.92 8.45
N THR A 32 17.61 18.59 9.07
CA THR A 32 16.33 19.26 8.85
C THR A 32 16.11 20.30 9.93
N ASP A 33 15.87 21.54 9.54
CA ASP A 33 15.53 22.59 10.49
C ASP A 33 14.12 22.31 11.07
N LEU A 34 14.09 21.79 12.30
CA LEU A 34 12.85 21.50 13.02
C LEU A 34 12.02 22.77 13.27
N GLN A 35 12.65 23.95 13.34
CA GLN A 35 11.91 25.21 13.42
C GLN A 35 11.24 25.55 12.09
N ALA A 36 11.90 25.27 10.96
CA ALA A 36 11.30 25.42 9.64
C ALA A 36 10.07 24.50 9.45
N ILE A 37 10.08 23.28 10.01
CA ILE A 37 8.89 22.42 10.00
C ILE A 37 7.74 23.07 10.79
N GLY A 38 8.02 23.61 11.98
CA GLY A 38 7.02 24.28 12.82
C GLY A 38 6.41 25.52 12.16
N THR A 39 7.20 26.29 11.41
CA THR A 39 6.70 27.46 10.67
C THR A 39 5.86 27.04 9.46
N ILE A 40 6.26 26.01 8.72
CA ILE A 40 5.46 25.43 7.62
C ILE A 40 4.09 24.98 8.12
N PHE A 41 4.04 24.31 9.28
CA PHE A 41 2.77 23.88 9.89
C PHE A 41 1.88 25.07 10.27
N ARG A 42 2.46 26.20 10.70
CA ARG A 42 1.71 27.43 10.99
C ARG A 42 1.25 28.17 9.74
N SER A 43 2.00 28.08 8.64
CA SER A 43 1.63 28.64 7.34
C SER A 43 0.77 27.68 6.49
N LEU A 44 0.33 26.55 7.05
CA LEU A 44 -0.56 25.63 6.34
C LEU A 44 -1.89 26.34 6.04
N HIS A 45 -2.11 26.62 4.77
CA HIS A 45 -3.41 27.06 4.30
C HIS A 45 -4.41 25.91 4.43
N ILE A 46 -5.37 26.06 5.35
CA ILE A 46 -6.38 25.05 5.66
C ILE A 46 -7.13 24.58 4.40
N SER A 47 -7.37 25.49 3.45
CA SER A 47 -8.00 25.21 2.15
C SER A 47 -7.16 24.27 1.29
N ILE A 48 -5.84 24.42 1.27
CA ILE A 48 -4.93 23.54 0.53
C ILE A 48 -4.91 22.17 1.18
N PHE A 49 -4.85 22.10 2.51
CA PHE A 49 -4.87 20.84 3.25
C PHE A 49 -6.14 20.01 2.95
N PHE A 50 -7.32 20.62 3.09
CA PHE A 50 -8.58 19.94 2.74
C PHE A 50 -8.68 19.66 1.24
N GLY A 51 -8.16 20.54 0.39
CA GLY A 51 -8.08 20.32 -1.06
C GLY A 51 -7.25 19.08 -1.41
N SER A 52 -6.10 18.88 -0.77
CA SER A 52 -5.27 17.69 -0.95
C SER A 52 -5.96 16.42 -0.46
N ILE A 53 -6.66 16.46 0.68
CA ILE A 53 -7.45 15.32 1.17
C ILE A 53 -8.55 14.97 0.18
N LEU A 54 -9.30 15.96 -0.31
CA LEU A 54 -10.37 15.74 -1.27
C LEU A 54 -9.83 15.15 -2.58
N LEU A 55 -8.72 15.70 -3.08
CA LEU A 55 -8.06 15.21 -4.29
C LEU A 55 -7.61 13.75 -4.12
N TYR A 56 -7.06 13.39 -2.96
CA TYR A 56 -6.69 12.02 -2.63
C TYR A 56 -7.90 11.08 -2.62
N LEU A 57 -9.00 11.49 -1.99
CA LEU A 57 -10.24 10.70 -1.97
C LEU A 57 -10.81 10.51 -3.38
N VAL A 58 -10.79 11.54 -4.22
CA VAL A 58 -11.22 11.47 -5.62
C VAL A 58 -10.32 10.51 -6.41
N ALA A 59 -9.00 10.58 -6.24
CA ALA A 59 -8.07 9.66 -6.87
C ALA A 59 -8.38 8.19 -6.49
N GLN A 60 -8.66 7.95 -5.21
CA GLN A 60 -9.02 6.63 -4.69
C GLN A 60 -10.33 6.09 -5.28
N LEU A 61 -11.33 6.97 -5.48
CA LEU A 61 -12.58 6.64 -6.17
C LEU A 61 -12.33 6.29 -7.65
N LEU A 62 -11.51 7.08 -8.35
CA LEU A 62 -11.14 6.81 -9.74
C LEU A 62 -10.44 5.45 -9.88
N SER A 63 -9.53 5.11 -8.97
CA SER A 63 -8.88 3.79 -8.94
C SER A 63 -9.90 2.66 -8.73
N THR A 64 -10.89 2.86 -7.86
CA THR A 64 -11.97 1.88 -7.65
C THR A 64 -12.82 1.71 -8.91
N ILE A 65 -13.15 2.81 -9.61
CA ILE A 65 -13.90 2.76 -10.87
C ILE A 65 -13.10 2.03 -11.96
N ARG A 66 -11.79 2.29 -12.07
CA ARG A 66 -10.90 1.57 -12.97
C ARG A 66 -10.95 0.07 -12.70
N TRP A 67 -10.85 -0.33 -11.43
CA TRP A 67 -10.95 -1.73 -11.02
C TRP A 67 -12.32 -2.34 -11.32
N ARG A 68 -13.40 -1.57 -11.17
CA ARG A 68 -14.75 -1.98 -11.57
C ARG A 68 -14.83 -2.27 -13.08
N CYS A 69 -14.19 -1.47 -13.92
CA CYS A 69 -14.15 -1.71 -15.35
C CYS A 69 -13.43 -3.03 -15.70
N LEU A 70 -12.30 -3.31 -15.04
CA LEU A 70 -11.60 -4.60 -15.19
C LEU A 70 -12.49 -5.77 -14.77
N LEU A 71 -13.16 -5.67 -13.62
CA LEU A 71 -14.05 -6.75 -13.15
C LEU A 71 -15.25 -6.99 -14.08
N ARG A 72 -15.79 -5.94 -14.71
CA ARG A 72 -16.85 -6.11 -15.71
C ARG A 72 -16.37 -6.81 -16.98
N ALA A 73 -15.11 -6.60 -17.38
CA ALA A 73 -14.53 -7.33 -18.51
C ALA A 73 -14.46 -8.85 -18.24
N GLU A 74 -14.32 -9.24 -16.97
CA GLU A 74 -14.38 -10.63 -16.49
C GLU A 74 -15.81 -11.10 -16.15
N HIS A 75 -16.84 -10.38 -16.59
CA HIS A 75 -18.26 -10.64 -16.30
C HIS A 75 -18.66 -10.57 -14.80
N ILE A 76 -17.81 -10.01 -13.93
CA ILE A 76 -18.09 -9.85 -12.50
C ILE A 76 -18.81 -8.51 -12.27
N HIS A 77 -20.08 -8.59 -11.88
CA HIS A 77 -20.93 -7.43 -11.66
C HIS A 77 -21.11 -7.17 -10.15
N LEU A 78 -20.39 -6.17 -9.62
CA LEU A 78 -20.51 -5.74 -8.23
C LEU A 78 -20.96 -4.27 -8.12
N PRO A 79 -21.74 -3.93 -7.07
CA PRO A 79 -22.10 -2.55 -6.78
C PRO A 79 -20.86 -1.74 -6.37
N ILE A 80 -20.78 -0.48 -6.81
CA ILE A 80 -19.61 0.38 -6.59
C ILE A 80 -19.28 0.55 -5.10
N TRP A 81 -20.28 0.64 -4.23
CA TRP A 81 -20.08 0.77 -2.79
C TRP A 81 -19.30 -0.40 -2.18
N ARG A 82 -19.60 -1.62 -2.64
CA ARG A 82 -18.90 -2.83 -2.17
C ARG A 82 -17.46 -2.85 -2.66
N LEU A 83 -17.22 -2.37 -3.88
CA LEU A 83 -15.87 -2.23 -4.43
C LEU A 83 -15.07 -1.17 -3.68
N ILE A 84 -15.69 -0.05 -3.30
CA ILE A 84 -15.06 0.98 -2.46
C ILE A 84 -14.64 0.37 -1.13
N LEU A 85 -15.54 -0.35 -0.44
CA LEU A 85 -15.21 -1.05 0.82
C LEU A 85 -14.04 -2.02 0.68
N LEU A 86 -14.08 -2.90 -0.33
CA LEU A 86 -12.98 -3.80 -0.67
C LEU A 86 -11.67 -3.04 -0.94
N TYR A 87 -11.77 -1.90 -1.63
CA TYR A 87 -10.64 -1.06 -1.90
C TYR A 87 -10.05 -0.52 -0.58
N TYR A 88 -10.84 0.11 0.28
CA TYR A 88 -10.34 0.59 1.57
C TYR A 88 -9.82 -0.54 2.49
N GLU A 89 -10.45 -1.71 2.49
CA GLU A 89 -9.99 -2.88 3.23
C GLU A 89 -8.59 -3.34 2.76
N GLY A 90 -8.39 -3.52 1.46
CA GLY A 90 -7.06 -3.83 0.94
C GLY A 90 -6.04 -2.74 1.25
N MET A 91 -6.42 -1.47 1.21
CA MET A 91 -5.50 -0.39 1.58
C MET A 91 -5.09 -0.45 3.05
N PHE A 92 -6.03 -0.75 3.95
CA PHE A 92 -5.75 -0.96 5.37
C PHE A 92 -4.74 -2.10 5.56
N PHE A 93 -4.95 -3.24 4.90
CA PHE A 93 -4.02 -4.35 4.96
C PHE A 93 -2.66 -4.04 4.34
N SER A 94 -2.58 -3.24 3.27
CA SER A 94 -1.31 -2.78 2.72
C SER A 94 -0.54 -1.85 3.67
N LEU A 95 -1.24 -1.08 4.51
CA LEU A 95 -0.60 -0.21 5.51
C LEU A 95 -0.17 -0.96 6.77
N MET A 96 -0.97 -1.93 7.20
CA MET A 96 -0.75 -2.70 8.43
C MET A 96 0.17 -3.89 8.25
N LEU A 97 0.16 -4.52 7.06
CA LEU A 97 1.03 -5.64 6.76
C LEU A 97 2.37 -5.11 6.22
N PRO A 98 3.50 -5.45 6.85
CA PRO A 98 4.82 -5.07 6.35
C PRO A 98 5.15 -5.71 5.00
N THR A 99 4.35 -6.69 4.56
CA THR A 99 4.36 -7.23 3.21
C THR A 99 3.57 -6.32 2.28
N ALA A 100 4.28 -5.65 1.37
CA ALA A 100 3.71 -4.77 0.33
C ALA A 100 2.62 -5.40 -0.55
N ILE A 101 2.41 -6.73 -0.47
CA ILE A 101 1.47 -7.55 -1.26
C ILE A 101 0.17 -7.84 -0.47
N GLY A 102 0.14 -7.58 0.84
CA GLY A 102 -0.95 -7.99 1.72
C GLY A 102 -2.33 -7.44 1.33
N GLY A 103 -2.40 -6.17 0.96
CA GLY A 103 -3.68 -5.54 0.61
C GLY A 103 -4.26 -5.95 -0.73
N ASP A 104 -3.41 -6.11 -1.75
CA ASP A 104 -3.86 -6.57 -3.08
C ASP A 104 -4.28 -8.04 -3.06
N LEU A 105 -3.59 -8.86 -2.25
CA LEU A 105 -3.98 -10.25 -1.99
C LEU A 105 -5.34 -10.36 -1.31
N VAL A 106 -5.65 -9.51 -0.32
CA VAL A 106 -6.96 -9.54 0.36
C VAL A 106 -8.10 -9.18 -0.60
N ARG A 107 -7.91 -8.16 -1.44
CA ARG A 107 -8.91 -7.79 -2.46
C ARG A 107 -9.12 -8.89 -3.48
N GLY A 108 -8.04 -9.44 -4.04
CA GLY A 108 -8.10 -10.56 -4.97
C GLY A 108 -8.72 -11.81 -4.34
N TYR A 109 -8.36 -12.11 -3.09
CA TYR A 109 -8.90 -13.23 -2.33
C TYR A 109 -10.41 -13.10 -2.10
N HIS A 110 -10.90 -11.93 -1.69
CA HIS A 110 -12.32 -11.70 -1.48
C HIS A 110 -13.13 -11.81 -2.78
N VAL A 111 -12.62 -11.27 -3.89
CA VAL A 111 -13.26 -11.44 -5.20
C VAL A 111 -13.22 -12.91 -5.63
N SER A 112 -12.09 -13.61 -5.44
CA SER A 112 -11.96 -15.04 -5.78
C SER A 112 -12.92 -15.93 -4.97
N ARG A 113 -13.16 -15.58 -3.70
CA ARG A 113 -14.14 -16.27 -2.83
C ARG A 113 -15.57 -16.04 -3.27
N MET A 114 -15.87 -14.91 -3.91
CA MET A 114 -17.20 -14.61 -4.43
C MET A 114 -17.47 -15.24 -5.81
N THR A 115 -16.43 -15.64 -6.55
CA THR A 115 -16.54 -16.14 -7.94
C THR A 115 -16.10 -17.62 -8.09
N GLU A 116 -15.81 -18.34 -7.01
CA GLU A 116 -15.37 -19.76 -6.98
C GLU A 116 -14.13 -20.14 -7.84
N ARG A 117 -13.44 -19.18 -8.46
CA ARG A 117 -12.26 -19.41 -9.31
C ARG A 117 -10.97 -18.93 -8.63
N ARG A 118 -10.33 -19.84 -7.88
CA ARG A 118 -9.10 -19.59 -7.10
C ARG A 118 -7.85 -19.25 -7.94
N GLU A 119 -7.75 -19.70 -9.18
CA GLU A 119 -6.51 -19.61 -9.97
C GLU A 119 -6.32 -18.26 -10.68
N ALA A 120 -7.41 -17.57 -11.03
CA ALA A 120 -7.36 -16.27 -11.73
C ALA A 120 -6.84 -15.12 -10.84
N SER A 121 -6.97 -15.26 -9.51
CA SER A 121 -6.64 -14.19 -8.55
C SER A 121 -5.14 -13.96 -8.37
N LEU A 122 -4.31 -14.99 -8.47
CA LEU A 122 -2.85 -14.84 -8.33
C LEU A 122 -2.24 -14.28 -9.62
N ALA A 123 -2.75 -14.71 -10.77
CA ALA A 123 -2.32 -14.21 -12.08
C ALA A 123 -2.66 -12.72 -12.27
N SER A 124 -3.86 -12.28 -11.85
CA SER A 124 -4.28 -10.88 -11.95
C SER A 124 -3.38 -9.94 -11.13
N ILE A 125 -2.97 -10.34 -9.92
CA ILE A 125 -2.08 -9.54 -9.07
C ILE A 125 -0.66 -9.45 -9.64
N LEU A 126 -0.15 -10.53 -10.24
CA LEU A 126 1.15 -10.54 -10.91
C LEU A 126 1.16 -9.64 -12.15
N VAL A 127 0.10 -9.67 -12.96
CA VAL A 127 -0.05 -8.81 -14.14
C VAL A 127 -0.12 -7.33 -13.74
N GLU A 128 -0.85 -7.00 -12.67
CA GLU A 128 -0.98 -5.62 -12.18
C GLU A 128 0.35 -5.09 -11.64
N ARG A 129 1.14 -5.94 -10.97
CA ARG A 129 2.50 -5.62 -10.49
C ARG A 129 3.49 -5.42 -11.64
N ILE A 130 3.49 -6.30 -12.65
CA ILE A 130 4.37 -6.17 -13.82
C ILE A 130 4.03 -4.89 -14.60
N SER A 131 2.74 -4.60 -14.81
CA SER A 131 2.31 -3.39 -15.51
C SER A 131 2.73 -2.12 -14.77
N GLY A 132 2.68 -2.10 -13.43
CA GLY A 132 3.10 -0.95 -12.63
C GLY A 132 4.61 -0.72 -12.65
N PHE A 133 5.42 -1.78 -12.61
CA PHE A 133 6.88 -1.67 -12.75
C PHE A 133 7.29 -1.22 -14.15
N VAL A 134 6.66 -1.76 -15.20
CA VAL A 134 6.95 -1.38 -16.59
C VAL A 134 6.59 0.09 -16.84
N ALA A 135 5.48 0.58 -16.30
CA ALA A 135 5.08 1.98 -16.45
C ALA A 135 6.00 2.98 -15.71
N LEU A 136 6.75 2.52 -14.70
CA LEU A 136 7.74 3.35 -13.99
C LEU A 136 9.14 3.24 -14.60
N ALA A 137 9.41 2.16 -15.35
CA ALA A 137 10.71 1.91 -15.98
C ALA A 137 10.84 2.57 -17.36
N ILE A 138 9.72 3.01 -17.95
CA ILE A 138 9.64 3.78 -19.21
C ILE A 138 9.37 5.24 -18.85
#